data_AF-A0A1A7WZT3-F1
#
_entry.id   AF-A0A1A7WZT3-F1
#
_cell.length_a   1.000
_cell.length_b   1.000
_cell.length_c   1.000
_cell.angle_alpha   90.00
_cell.angle_beta   90.00
_cell.angle_gamma   90.00
#
_symmetry.space_group_name_H-M   'P 1'
#
loop_
_entity.id
_entity.type
_entity.pdbx_description
1 polymer ?
#
loop_
_entity_poly.entity_id
_entity_poly.type
_entity_poly.pdbx_seq_one_letter_code
_entity_poly.pdbx_strand_id
1 'polypeptide(L)'
;MGEFKGGAFGQVTVYSIQGCPRCVQAKATLERLGVPVCDVDVGAHSKLRGKLTQLTGHSTVPQIFFNNVHVGGSDDLLNLAPEELQRLVALVKEQPPPADAPPLPDRNLSVDVGRAADGAAELSLLLREMILKLFSEHLSDDGKCVDYSGMSANPVFERYCDLSIQLQRVELLSLSREEKLAFFINIYNALVIHGCLRLGAPTNLWQRYRFFNYVSYFIGGEVFTLQDIENGVLRGNRRGVAQLRRPFSRSDPRLQVALPDAEPLIHFALNCGAKGCPPIKTYTPEDIDVQLRTAAEAFLENDDGCLVDSVTGEVRLSQIFRWYKADFGGTDEKVLKWVLDHMGDSEKKTRLRGVLSSGKIKVTFHPYDWSSNSSR
;
A
#
# COMPACT_ATOMS: atom_id res chain seq x y z
N MET A 1 45.11 8.88 16.56
CA MET A 1 44.57 10.25 16.74
C MET A 1 44.66 10.93 15.39
N GLY A 2 43.52 11.15 14.76
CA GLY A 2 43.39 11.58 13.37
C GLY A 2 41.91 11.50 12.99
N GLU A 3 41.13 12.42 13.53
CA GLU A 3 39.70 12.58 13.23
C GLU A 3 39.53 12.97 11.76
N PHE A 4 38.86 12.13 10.97
CA PHE A 4 38.32 12.56 9.69
C PHE A 4 37.12 13.47 9.95
N LYS A 5 37.32 14.79 9.86
CA LYS A 5 36.24 15.76 9.74
C LYS A 5 35.57 15.56 8.38
N GLY A 6 34.41 14.91 8.35
CA GLY A 6 33.55 14.84 7.17
C GLY A 6 33.01 16.24 6.86
N GLY A 7 33.59 16.92 5.88
CA GLY A 7 33.02 18.14 5.30
C GLY A 7 31.71 17.80 4.59
N ALA A 8 30.65 18.57 4.84
CA ALA A 8 29.39 18.41 4.14
C ALA A 8 29.57 18.84 2.67
N PHE A 9 29.50 17.88 1.75
CA PHE A 9 29.47 18.15 0.31
C PHE A 9 28.15 18.84 -0.07
N GLY A 10 28.18 19.72 -1.07
CA GLY A 10 27.01 20.28 -1.75
C GLY A 10 26.26 19.24 -2.57
N GLN A 11 25.27 19.67 -3.36
CA GLN A 11 24.48 18.75 -4.18
C GLN A 11 24.00 19.34 -5.52
N VAL A 12 23.69 18.45 -6.46
CA VAL A 12 22.96 18.77 -7.68
C VAL A 12 21.55 18.21 -7.59
N THR A 13 20.53 19.05 -7.78
CA THR A 13 19.11 18.64 -7.76
C THR A 13 18.58 18.59 -9.18
N VAL A 14 17.93 17.48 -9.56
CA VAL A 14 17.32 17.28 -10.87
C VAL A 14 15.83 16.98 -10.71
N TYR A 15 14.97 17.90 -11.11
CA TYR A 15 13.53 17.63 -11.20
C TYR A 15 13.24 16.88 -12.51
N SER A 16 12.66 15.69 -12.42
CA SER A 16 12.47 14.78 -13.55
C SER A 16 11.09 14.10 -13.57
N ILE A 17 10.79 13.39 -14.67
CA ILE A 17 9.63 12.50 -14.79
C ILE A 17 10.13 11.16 -15.33
N GLN A 18 9.56 10.05 -14.84
CA GLN A 18 9.86 8.71 -15.35
C GLN A 18 9.67 8.60 -16.87
N GLY A 19 10.62 7.93 -17.53
CA GLY A 19 10.59 7.71 -18.99
C GLY A 19 10.97 8.92 -19.84
N CYS A 20 11.34 10.07 -19.26
CA CYS A 20 11.77 11.25 -20.03
C CYS A 20 13.23 11.10 -20.54
N PRO A 21 13.48 11.05 -21.86
CA PRO A 21 14.83 10.85 -22.42
C PRO A 21 15.81 11.97 -22.04
N ARG A 22 15.35 13.23 -22.01
CA ARG A 22 16.18 14.38 -21.62
C ARG A 22 16.60 14.34 -20.15
N CYS A 23 15.76 13.79 -19.27
CA CYS A 23 16.11 13.60 -17.86
C CYS A 23 17.19 12.53 -17.69
N VAL A 24 17.11 11.44 -18.46
CA VAL A 24 18.13 10.38 -18.46
C VAL A 24 19.48 10.92 -18.94
N GLN A 25 19.48 11.69 -20.03
CA GLN A 25 20.69 12.29 -20.59
C GLN A 25 21.37 13.28 -19.64
N ALA A 26 20.59 14.14 -18.98
CA ALA A 26 21.10 15.08 -17.98
C ALA A 26 21.75 14.34 -16.79
N LYS A 27 21.09 13.31 -16.25
CA LYS A 27 21.61 12.52 -15.11
C LYS A 27 22.91 11.80 -15.47
N ALA A 28 22.98 11.16 -16.64
CA ALA A 28 24.19 10.49 -17.11
C ALA A 28 25.36 11.48 -17.30
N THR A 29 25.07 12.72 -17.71
CA THR A 29 26.08 13.78 -17.83
C THR A 29 26.61 14.20 -16.46
N LEU A 30 25.73 14.39 -15.47
CA LEU A 30 26.11 14.77 -14.10
C LEU A 30 26.87 13.64 -13.38
N GLU A 31 26.49 12.39 -13.60
CA GLU A 31 27.17 11.21 -13.04
C GLU A 31 28.63 11.13 -13.52
N ARG A 32 28.88 11.40 -14.80
CA ARG A 32 30.22 11.47 -15.39
C ARG A 32 31.08 12.62 -14.83
N LEU A 33 30.45 13.67 -14.30
CA LEU A 33 31.14 14.78 -13.62
C LEU A 33 31.50 14.45 -12.15
N GLY A 34 31.01 13.31 -11.63
CA GLY A 34 31.31 12.84 -10.27
C GLY A 34 30.77 13.79 -9.20
N VAL A 35 29.61 14.38 -9.43
CA VAL A 35 28.90 15.23 -8.46
C VAL A 35 27.74 14.46 -7.81
N PRO A 36 27.43 14.70 -6.54
CA PRO A 36 26.28 14.10 -5.87
C PRO A 36 24.97 14.62 -6.48
N VAL A 37 24.18 13.72 -7.09
CA VAL A 37 22.91 14.04 -7.75
C VAL A 37 21.73 13.55 -6.90
N CYS A 38 20.75 14.43 -6.67
CA CYS A 38 19.45 14.11 -6.11
C CYS A 38 18.38 14.24 -7.18
N ASP A 39 17.66 13.15 -7.43
CA ASP A 39 16.57 13.09 -8.40
C ASP A 39 15.22 13.30 -7.73
N VAL A 40 14.42 14.20 -8.29
CA VAL A 40 13.09 14.57 -7.79
C VAL A 40 12.04 14.26 -8.85
N ASP A 41 11.30 13.17 -8.67
CA ASP A 41 10.23 12.79 -9.59
C ASP A 41 8.96 13.64 -9.37
N VAL A 42 8.72 14.58 -10.29
CA VAL A 42 7.53 15.46 -10.29
C VAL A 42 6.34 14.83 -11.01
N GLY A 43 6.48 13.61 -11.56
CA GLY A 43 5.40 12.83 -12.13
C GLY A 43 4.51 12.18 -11.05
N ALA A 44 5.13 11.73 -9.95
CA ALA A 44 4.43 11.07 -8.84
C ALA A 44 3.74 12.03 -7.86
N HIS A 45 4.02 13.34 -7.94
CA HIS A 45 3.53 14.33 -6.96
C HIS A 45 2.96 15.57 -7.65
N SER A 46 1.64 15.67 -7.76
CA SER A 46 0.94 16.79 -8.41
C SER A 46 1.26 18.16 -7.77
N LYS A 47 1.47 18.20 -6.45
CA LYS A 47 1.87 19.40 -5.70
C LYS A 47 3.28 19.92 -6.07
N LEU A 48 4.21 19.03 -6.47
CA LEU A 48 5.59 19.42 -6.82
C LEU A 48 5.68 20.15 -8.17
N ARG A 49 4.75 19.90 -9.10
CA ARG A 49 4.72 20.62 -10.38
C ARG A 49 4.44 22.11 -10.21
N GLY A 50 3.49 22.46 -9.34
CA GLY A 50 3.19 23.86 -9.02
C GLY A 50 4.39 24.58 -8.39
N LYS A 51 5.09 23.89 -7.47
CA LYS A 51 6.31 24.41 -6.84
C LYS A 51 7.47 24.54 -7.83
N LEU A 52 7.62 23.60 -8.76
CA LEU A 52 8.65 23.65 -9.81
C LEU A 52 8.48 24.89 -10.70
N THR A 53 7.24 25.20 -11.10
CA THR A 53 6.94 26.40 -11.90
C THR A 53 7.16 27.68 -11.11
N GLN A 54 6.88 27.70 -9.80
CA GLN A 54 7.21 28.84 -8.94
C GLN A 54 8.72 29.04 -8.77
N LEU A 55 9.50 27.95 -8.70
CA LEU A 55 10.96 28.00 -8.48
C LEU A 55 11.76 28.34 -9.75
N THR A 56 11.30 27.86 -10.91
CA THR A 56 12.08 27.96 -12.17
C THR A 56 11.43 28.85 -13.22
N GLY A 57 10.15 29.22 -13.05
CA GLY A 57 9.35 29.84 -14.11
C GLY A 57 8.98 28.90 -15.27
N HIS A 58 9.41 27.63 -15.21
CA HIS A 58 9.20 26.64 -16.27
C HIS A 58 8.40 25.43 -15.76
N SER A 59 7.60 24.85 -16.65
CA SER A 59 6.82 23.63 -16.39
C SER A 59 7.42 22.38 -17.05
N THR A 60 8.54 22.54 -17.76
CA THR A 60 9.21 21.47 -18.50
C THR A 60 10.29 20.81 -17.65
N VAL A 61 10.52 19.52 -17.86
CA VAL A 61 11.60 18.75 -17.23
C VAL A 61 12.65 18.32 -18.26
N PRO A 62 13.93 18.13 -17.87
CA PRO A 62 14.46 18.33 -16.52
C PRO A 62 14.61 19.80 -16.14
N GLN A 63 14.67 20.10 -14.84
CA GLN A 63 15.18 21.37 -14.30
C GLN A 63 16.30 21.06 -13.31
N ILE A 64 17.46 21.68 -13.51
CA ILE A 64 18.72 21.29 -12.89
C ILE A 64 19.25 22.45 -12.06
N PHE A 65 19.66 22.13 -10.83
CA PHE A 65 20.27 23.09 -9.90
C PHE A 65 21.57 22.56 -9.34
N PHE A 66 22.59 23.41 -9.26
CA PHE A 66 23.82 23.16 -8.49
C PHE A 66 23.71 24.00 -7.23
N ASN A 67 23.52 23.37 -6.07
CA ASN A 67 23.14 24.08 -4.85
C ASN A 67 21.91 24.98 -5.11
N ASN A 68 22.01 26.30 -4.94
CA ASN A 68 20.96 27.28 -5.25
C ASN A 68 20.98 27.81 -6.69
N VAL A 69 21.99 27.46 -7.49
CA VAL A 69 22.14 27.99 -8.85
C VAL A 69 21.29 27.18 -9.82
N HIS A 70 20.24 27.81 -10.38
CA HIS A 70 19.42 27.23 -11.43
C HIS A 70 20.17 27.28 -12.78
N VAL A 71 20.36 26.11 -13.39
CA VAL A 71 21.03 25.97 -14.69
C VAL A 71 20.03 25.88 -15.84
N GLY A 72 18.82 25.37 -15.59
CA GLY A 72 17.81 25.13 -16.63
C GLY A 72 17.66 23.64 -16.97
N GLY A 73 17.38 23.34 -18.23
CA GLY A 73 17.12 22.00 -18.72
C GLY A 73 18.36 21.23 -19.17
N SER A 74 18.12 20.10 -19.86
CA SER A 74 19.21 19.24 -20.35
C SER A 74 20.06 19.93 -21.41
N ASP A 75 19.45 20.73 -22.28
CA ASP A 75 20.16 21.45 -23.34
C ASP A 75 21.04 22.56 -22.73
N ASP A 76 20.53 23.26 -21.71
CA ASP A 76 21.28 24.29 -20.99
C ASP A 76 22.51 23.72 -20.29
N LEU A 77 22.38 22.57 -19.62
CA LEU A 77 23.50 21.86 -19.01
C LEU A 77 24.58 21.46 -20.03
N LEU A 78 24.19 21.01 -21.22
CA LEU A 78 25.12 20.58 -22.28
C LEU A 78 25.82 21.77 -22.96
N ASN A 79 25.16 22.93 -22.98
CA ASN A 79 25.66 24.15 -23.61
C ASN A 79 26.45 25.07 -22.65
N LEU A 80 26.61 24.67 -21.39
CA LEU A 80 27.45 25.42 -20.44
C LEU A 80 28.90 25.51 -20.93
N ALA A 81 29.47 26.70 -20.84
CA ALA A 81 30.89 26.90 -21.08
C ALA A 81 31.72 26.02 -20.11
N PRO A 82 32.83 25.39 -20.55
CA PRO A 82 33.61 24.50 -19.70
C PRO A 82 34.08 25.14 -18.39
N GLU A 83 34.41 26.42 -18.42
CA GLU A 83 34.85 27.20 -17.26
C GLU A 83 33.73 27.36 -16.23
N GLU A 84 32.51 27.64 -16.69
CA GLU A 84 31.34 27.79 -15.81
C GLU A 84 30.89 26.44 -15.24
N LEU A 85 30.94 25.37 -16.05
CA LEU A 85 30.65 24.02 -15.57
C LEU A 85 31.65 23.57 -14.49
N GLN A 86 32.94 23.84 -14.66
CA GLN A 86 33.96 23.56 -13.66
C GLN A 86 33.71 24.32 -12.36
N ARG A 87 33.34 25.61 -12.46
CA ARG A 87 32.99 26.44 -11.31
C ARG A 87 31.80 25.88 -10.52
N LEU A 88 30.74 25.45 -11.20
CA LEU A 88 29.57 24.86 -10.56
C LEU A 88 29.87 23.49 -9.91
N VAL A 89 30.72 22.68 -10.54
CA VAL A 89 31.18 21.41 -9.96
C VAL A 89 32.04 21.66 -8.71
N ALA A 90 32.93 22.66 -8.74
CA ALA A 90 33.72 23.04 -7.57
C ALA A 90 32.83 23.57 -6.43
N LEU A 91 31.84 24.41 -6.76
CA LEU A 91 30.85 24.90 -5.80
C LEU A 91 30.17 23.75 -5.03
N VAL A 92 29.75 22.70 -5.75
CA VAL A 92 29.11 21.52 -5.14
C VAL A 92 30.10 20.67 -4.34
N LYS A 93 31.37 20.58 -4.74
CA LYS A 93 32.37 19.76 -4.04
C LYS A 93 32.95 20.43 -2.80
N GLU A 94 33.00 21.76 -2.77
CA GLU A 94 33.71 22.53 -1.75
C GLU A 94 32.77 23.21 -0.76
N GLN A 95 31.50 23.43 -1.12
CA GLN A 95 30.55 24.16 -0.28
C GLN A 95 29.29 23.34 -0.01
N PRO A 96 28.82 23.32 1.25
CA PRO A 96 27.53 22.72 1.57
C PRO A 96 26.39 23.47 0.87
N PRO A 97 25.20 22.84 0.71
CA PRO A 97 24.06 23.52 0.12
C PRO A 97 23.67 24.74 0.98
N PRO A 98 23.53 25.94 0.39
CA PRO A 98 23.07 27.12 1.12
C PRO A 98 21.58 26.99 1.48
N ALA A 99 21.13 27.79 2.45
CA ALA A 99 19.76 27.70 2.99
C ALA A 99 18.65 27.99 1.96
N ASP A 100 18.99 28.65 0.86
CA ASP A 100 18.13 29.01 -0.27
C ASP A 100 18.23 28.03 -1.45
N ALA A 101 19.01 26.95 -1.33
CA ALA A 101 19.00 25.87 -2.32
C ALA A 101 17.58 25.30 -2.47
N PRO A 102 17.19 24.80 -3.66
CA PRO A 102 15.88 24.20 -3.86
C PRO A 102 15.65 23.17 -2.77
N PRO A 103 14.52 23.25 -2.06
CA PRO A 103 14.23 22.30 -1.02
C PRO A 103 14.26 20.93 -1.66
N LEU A 104 15.12 20.06 -1.12
CA LEU A 104 15.03 18.65 -1.40
C LEU A 104 13.57 18.23 -1.14
N PRO A 105 12.99 17.35 -1.96
CA PRO A 105 11.93 16.50 -1.46
C PRO A 105 12.55 15.84 -0.25
N ASP A 106 11.97 16.19 0.87
CA ASP A 106 12.54 15.99 2.17
C ASP A 106 12.99 14.52 2.25
N ARG A 107 14.29 14.25 2.40
CA ARG A 107 14.81 12.86 2.40
C ARG A 107 14.21 12.05 3.56
N ASN A 108 13.69 12.76 4.55
CA ASN A 108 12.54 12.37 5.34
C ASN A 108 11.42 13.31 4.93
N LEU A 109 10.30 12.86 4.37
CA LEU A 109 9.06 13.64 4.41
C LEU A 109 8.87 14.12 5.85
N SER A 110 9.26 15.36 6.19
CA SER A 110 8.50 16.09 7.18
C SER A 110 7.18 16.32 6.47
N VAL A 111 6.29 15.37 6.76
CA VAL A 111 4.85 15.50 6.58
C VAL A 111 4.55 16.92 7.00
N ASP A 112 4.26 17.78 6.03
CA ASP A 112 3.60 19.04 6.30
C ASP A 112 2.32 18.60 7.02
N VAL A 113 2.29 18.75 8.35
CA VAL A 113 1.12 18.50 9.19
C VAL A 113 0.14 19.63 8.89
N GLY A 114 -0.42 19.56 7.69
CA GLY A 114 -1.25 20.54 7.03
C GLY A 114 -2.51 19.88 6.47
N ARG A 115 -3.03 18.91 7.24
CA ARG A 115 -4.37 18.31 7.30
C ARG A 115 -4.14 16.92 7.87
N ALA A 116 -4.57 16.68 9.11
CA ALA A 116 -4.27 15.44 9.83
C ALA A 116 -4.76 14.17 9.10
N ALA A 117 -5.70 14.31 8.16
CA ALA A 117 -6.23 13.24 7.34
C ALA A 117 -5.35 12.89 6.11
N ASP A 118 -4.65 13.87 5.50
CA ASP A 118 -3.75 13.63 4.35
C ASP A 118 -2.55 12.76 4.75
N GLY A 119 -2.00 12.95 5.96
CA GLY A 119 -0.79 12.26 6.43
C GLY A 119 -0.99 10.77 6.75
N ALA A 120 -2.17 10.37 7.23
CA ALA A 120 -2.47 8.97 7.53
C ALA A 120 -2.55 8.14 6.24
N ALA A 121 -3.35 8.63 5.28
CA ALA A 121 -3.54 7.98 3.99
C ALA A 121 -2.19 7.84 3.24
N GLU A 122 -1.42 8.94 3.14
CA GLU A 122 -0.11 8.95 2.49
C GLU A 122 0.88 7.97 3.16
N LEU A 123 0.96 7.97 4.50
CA LEU A 123 1.83 7.04 5.23
C LEU A 123 1.45 5.58 4.98
N SER A 124 0.15 5.25 5.00
CA SER A 124 -0.32 3.88 4.75
C SER A 124 -0.04 3.44 3.31
N LEU A 125 -0.17 4.36 2.35
CA LEU A 125 0.10 4.13 0.94
C LEU A 125 1.59 3.84 0.74
N LEU A 126 2.46 4.68 1.28
CA LEU A 126 3.91 4.53 1.18
C LEU A 126 4.38 3.20 1.80
N LEU A 127 3.89 2.86 3.00
CA LEU A 127 4.17 1.56 3.63
C LEU A 127 3.75 0.40 2.74
N ARG A 128 2.57 0.49 2.13
CA ARG A 128 2.03 -0.54 1.26
C ARG A 128 2.87 -0.70 -0.02
N GLU A 129 3.24 0.41 -0.65
CA GLU A 129 4.07 0.45 -1.87
C GLU A 129 5.47 -0.11 -1.62
N MET A 130 6.11 0.22 -0.50
CA MET A 130 7.41 -0.32 -0.14
C MET A 130 7.37 -1.85 0.01
N ILE A 131 6.34 -2.37 0.66
CA ILE A 131 6.16 -3.83 0.81
C ILE A 131 5.85 -4.49 -0.53
N LEU A 132 5.06 -3.85 -1.39
CA LEU A 132 4.79 -4.36 -2.75
C LEU A 132 6.07 -4.43 -3.57
N LYS A 133 6.89 -3.38 -3.51
CA LYS A 133 8.18 -3.34 -4.20
C LYS A 133 9.08 -4.48 -3.73
N LEU A 134 9.26 -4.62 -2.41
CA LEU A 134 10.00 -5.74 -1.82
C LEU A 134 9.46 -7.08 -2.28
N PHE A 135 8.14 -7.25 -2.28
CA PHE A 135 7.51 -8.51 -2.68
C PHE A 135 7.79 -8.82 -4.15
N SER A 136 7.67 -7.83 -5.03
CA SER A 136 7.94 -7.99 -6.47
C SER A 136 9.40 -8.33 -6.78
N GLU A 137 10.35 -7.74 -6.04
CA GLU A 137 11.79 -7.98 -6.23
C GLU A 137 12.23 -9.39 -5.79
N HIS A 138 11.43 -10.07 -4.98
CA HIS A 138 11.76 -11.37 -4.38
C HIS A 138 10.72 -12.45 -4.69
N LEU A 139 9.80 -12.17 -5.61
CA LEU A 139 8.85 -13.16 -6.12
C LEU A 139 9.57 -14.01 -7.17
N SER A 140 9.39 -15.34 -7.11
CA SER A 140 9.92 -16.25 -8.12
C SER A 140 9.35 -15.93 -9.51
N ASP A 141 10.09 -16.28 -10.57
CA ASP A 141 9.68 -16.03 -11.97
C ASP A 141 8.30 -16.63 -12.31
N ASP A 142 7.91 -17.72 -11.64
CA ASP A 142 6.60 -18.37 -11.81
C ASP A 142 5.48 -17.75 -10.97
N GLY A 143 5.79 -16.74 -10.14
CA GLY A 143 4.86 -16.03 -9.27
C GLY A 143 4.38 -16.83 -8.06
N LYS A 144 4.95 -18.01 -7.77
CA LYS A 144 4.40 -18.95 -6.79
C LYS A 144 5.09 -18.92 -5.42
N CYS A 145 6.35 -18.49 -5.37
CA CYS A 145 7.17 -18.51 -4.16
C CYS A 145 7.77 -17.13 -3.92
N VAL A 146 7.95 -16.75 -2.67
CA VAL A 146 8.53 -15.47 -2.27
C VAL A 146 9.76 -15.75 -1.42
N ASP A 147 10.91 -15.18 -1.78
CA ASP A 147 12.13 -15.26 -0.99
C ASP A 147 12.07 -14.27 0.20
N TYR A 148 11.36 -14.69 1.25
CA TYR A 148 11.26 -13.93 2.50
C TYR A 148 12.63 -13.70 3.16
N SER A 149 13.59 -14.60 2.96
CA SER A 149 14.94 -14.47 3.52
C SER A 149 15.66 -13.29 2.86
N GLY A 150 15.67 -13.24 1.53
CA GLY A 150 16.21 -12.12 0.76
C GLY A 150 15.50 -10.80 1.07
N MET A 151 14.16 -10.80 1.15
CA MET A 151 13.39 -9.60 1.50
C MET A 151 13.78 -9.04 2.86
N SER A 152 13.99 -9.90 3.86
CA SER A 152 14.33 -9.49 5.23
C SER A 152 15.72 -8.85 5.34
N ALA A 153 16.64 -9.21 4.43
CA ALA A 153 17.99 -8.64 4.37
C ALA A 153 18.09 -7.39 3.46
N ASN A 154 17.01 -7.04 2.75
CA ASN A 154 17.02 -5.92 1.82
C ASN A 154 16.96 -4.56 2.57
N PRO A 155 17.83 -3.57 2.26
CA PRO A 155 17.80 -2.26 2.91
C PRO A 155 16.48 -1.49 2.78
N VAL A 156 15.64 -1.80 1.78
CA VAL A 156 14.28 -1.25 1.67
C VAL A 156 13.41 -1.70 2.84
N PHE A 157 13.61 -2.91 3.37
CA PHE A 157 12.85 -3.43 4.50
C PHE A 157 13.21 -2.72 5.82
N GLU A 158 14.47 -2.33 6.02
CA GLU A 158 14.84 -1.49 7.17
C GLU A 158 14.14 -0.13 7.09
N ARG A 159 14.15 0.51 5.91
CA ARG A 159 13.41 1.77 5.72
C ARG A 159 11.90 1.61 5.96
N TYR A 160 11.32 0.47 5.56
CA TYR A 160 9.92 0.16 5.86
C TYR A 160 9.68 0.09 7.37
N CYS A 161 10.58 -0.55 8.11
CA CYS A 161 10.49 -0.63 9.57
C CYS A 161 10.57 0.76 10.20
N ASP A 162 11.52 1.61 9.78
CA ASP A 162 11.65 2.98 10.26
C ASP A 162 10.38 3.82 9.99
N LEU A 163 9.83 3.69 8.78
CA LEU A 163 8.60 4.38 8.42
C LEU A 163 7.40 3.89 9.23
N SER A 164 7.33 2.58 9.52
CA SER A 164 6.24 2.00 10.32
C SER A 164 6.19 2.57 11.74
N ILE A 165 7.31 3.06 12.27
CA ILE A 165 7.36 3.75 13.58
C ILE A 165 6.54 5.04 13.56
N GLN A 166 6.37 5.69 12.40
CA GLN A 166 5.57 6.92 12.30
C GLN A 166 4.07 6.68 12.56
N LEU A 167 3.59 5.44 12.44
CA LEU A 167 2.18 5.08 12.71
C LEU A 167 1.74 5.50 14.12
N GLN A 168 2.66 5.51 15.09
CA GLN A 168 2.36 5.91 16.47
C GLN A 168 1.84 7.36 16.59
N ARG A 169 2.10 8.21 15.59
CA ARG A 169 1.74 9.64 15.57
C ARG A 169 0.50 9.94 14.75
N VAL A 170 -0.10 8.94 14.10
CA VAL A 170 -1.27 9.13 13.23
C VAL A 170 -2.50 9.51 14.06
N GLU A 171 -3.21 10.55 13.65
CA GLU A 171 -4.53 10.87 14.20
C GLU A 171 -5.61 10.02 13.51
N LEU A 172 -6.32 9.18 14.27
CA LEU A 172 -7.31 8.25 13.72
C LEU A 172 -8.77 8.74 13.84
N LEU A 173 -9.05 9.64 14.78
CA LEU A 173 -10.42 10.03 15.12
C LEU A 173 -11.01 11.05 14.14
N SER A 174 -10.16 11.82 13.46
CA SER A 174 -10.57 12.79 12.45
C SER A 174 -10.79 12.19 11.06
N LEU A 175 -10.40 10.92 10.85
CA LEU A 175 -10.51 10.25 9.55
C LEU A 175 -11.96 10.00 9.17
N SER A 176 -12.30 10.34 7.93
CA SER A 176 -13.53 9.93 7.26
C SER A 176 -13.61 8.40 7.11
N ARG A 177 -14.79 7.90 6.69
CA ARG A 177 -14.96 6.46 6.41
C ARG A 177 -13.95 6.00 5.35
N GLU A 178 -13.82 6.76 4.28
CA GLU A 178 -13.01 6.43 3.11
C GLU A 178 -11.53 6.41 3.46
N GLU A 179 -11.05 7.43 4.19
CA GLU A 179 -9.67 7.49 4.68
C GLU A 179 -9.36 6.36 5.65
N LYS A 180 -10.30 6.04 6.54
CA LYS A 180 -10.14 4.94 7.49
C LYS A 180 -10.08 3.58 6.79
N LEU A 181 -10.95 3.34 5.81
CA LEU A 181 -10.92 2.12 5.00
C LEU A 181 -9.58 1.98 4.28
N ALA A 182 -9.17 3.00 3.51
CA ALA A 182 -7.91 2.99 2.76
C ALA A 182 -6.72 2.77 3.70
N PHE A 183 -6.65 3.53 4.79
CA PHE A 183 -5.60 3.42 5.80
C PHE A 183 -5.51 2.00 6.37
N PHE A 184 -6.58 1.49 6.99
CA PHE A 184 -6.52 0.22 7.71
C PHE A 184 -6.38 -0.99 6.78
N ILE A 185 -6.91 -0.95 5.55
CA ILE A 185 -6.71 -2.01 4.57
C ILE A 185 -5.23 -2.06 4.14
N ASN A 186 -4.64 -0.91 3.83
CA ASN A 186 -3.21 -0.82 3.47
C ASN A 186 -2.32 -1.30 4.63
N ILE A 187 -2.59 -0.83 5.85
CA ILE A 187 -1.84 -1.20 7.04
C ILE A 187 -1.98 -2.69 7.35
N TYR A 188 -3.19 -3.26 7.30
CA TYR A 188 -3.40 -4.69 7.50
C TYR A 188 -2.59 -5.50 6.49
N ASN A 189 -2.70 -5.17 5.19
CA ASN A 189 -2.03 -5.89 4.12
C ASN A 189 -0.49 -5.81 4.24
N ALA A 190 0.03 -4.65 4.66
CA ALA A 190 1.46 -4.48 4.90
C ALA A 190 1.92 -5.24 6.17
N LEU A 191 1.13 -5.19 7.25
CA LEU A 191 1.42 -5.86 8.52
C LEU A 191 1.44 -7.38 8.39
N VAL A 192 0.59 -7.99 7.55
CA VAL A 192 0.65 -9.43 7.26
C VAL A 192 2.02 -9.81 6.71
N ILE A 193 2.52 -9.07 5.72
CA ILE A 193 3.80 -9.37 5.09
C ILE A 193 4.96 -9.09 6.07
N HIS A 194 4.90 -7.96 6.79
CA HIS A 194 5.90 -7.65 7.82
C HIS A 194 5.96 -8.75 8.90
N GLY A 195 4.81 -9.21 9.38
CA GLY A 195 4.73 -10.32 10.33
C GLY A 195 5.35 -11.60 9.78
N CYS A 196 5.06 -11.96 8.53
CA CYS A 196 5.67 -13.12 7.88
C CYS A 196 7.20 -12.99 7.76
N LEU A 197 7.72 -11.80 7.44
CA LEU A 197 9.16 -11.54 7.33
C LEU A 197 9.87 -11.66 8.68
N ARG A 198 9.27 -11.17 9.77
CA ARG A 198 9.89 -11.17 11.10
C ARG A 198 9.69 -12.46 11.89
N LEU A 199 8.55 -13.13 11.71
CA LEU A 199 8.12 -14.26 12.55
C LEU A 199 7.97 -15.58 11.78
N GLY A 200 8.11 -15.54 10.46
CA GLY A 200 7.77 -16.66 9.58
C GLY A 200 6.26 -16.75 9.29
N ALA A 201 5.92 -17.30 8.12
CA ALA A 201 4.53 -17.53 7.76
C ALA A 201 3.93 -18.67 8.60
N PRO A 202 2.68 -18.55 9.10
CA PRO A 202 2.05 -19.59 9.90
C PRO A 202 1.80 -20.84 9.07
N THR A 203 2.21 -22.00 9.58
CA THR A 203 2.11 -23.30 8.87
C THR A 203 0.94 -24.18 9.32
N ASN A 204 0.28 -23.81 10.42
CA ASN A 204 -0.86 -24.54 10.98
C ASN A 204 -1.86 -23.60 11.65
N LEU A 205 -3.04 -24.13 12.00
CA LEU A 205 -4.15 -23.36 12.55
C LEU A 205 -3.82 -22.64 13.86
N TRP A 206 -3.02 -23.24 14.74
CA TRP A 206 -2.66 -22.61 16.01
C TRP A 206 -1.65 -21.48 15.83
N GLN A 207 -0.63 -21.68 14.99
CA GLN A 207 0.29 -20.62 14.59
C GLN A 207 -0.45 -19.48 13.89
N ARG A 208 -1.44 -19.80 13.04
CA ARG A 208 -2.30 -18.81 12.39
C ARG A 208 -3.11 -18.02 13.40
N TYR A 209 -3.78 -18.70 14.34
CA TYR A 209 -4.48 -18.04 15.43
C TYR A 209 -3.57 -17.08 16.19
N ARG A 210 -2.37 -17.53 16.59
CA ARG A 210 -1.39 -16.67 17.27
C ARG A 210 -0.94 -15.51 16.39
N PHE A 211 -0.68 -15.74 15.11
CA PHE A 211 -0.25 -14.71 14.17
C PHE A 211 -1.25 -13.56 14.12
N PHE A 212 -2.53 -13.86 13.84
CA PHE A 212 -3.55 -12.81 13.68
C PHE A 212 -3.94 -12.12 15.00
N ASN A 213 -3.76 -12.77 16.16
CA ASN A 213 -4.10 -12.19 17.47
C ASN A 213 -2.92 -11.48 18.18
N TYR A 214 -1.68 -11.57 17.68
CA TYR A 214 -0.51 -10.96 18.33
C TYR A 214 0.33 -10.07 17.42
N VAL A 215 0.37 -10.35 16.11
CA VAL A 215 1.05 -9.46 15.15
C VAL A 215 0.29 -8.14 15.09
N SER A 216 0.99 -7.06 15.42
CA SER A 216 0.39 -5.77 15.69
C SER A 216 1.31 -4.61 15.34
N TYR A 217 0.70 -3.43 15.17
CA TYR A 217 1.37 -2.14 15.18
C TYR A 217 0.87 -1.27 16.33
N PHE A 218 1.72 -0.34 16.74
CA PHE A 218 1.34 0.77 17.61
C PHE A 218 0.95 1.96 16.74
N ILE A 219 -0.34 2.29 16.70
CA ILE A 219 -0.94 3.26 15.78
C ILE A 219 -1.73 4.28 16.59
N GLY A 220 -1.39 5.56 16.45
CA GLY A 220 -2.11 6.66 17.11
C GLY A 220 -2.22 6.51 18.63
N GLY A 221 -1.21 5.96 19.28
CA GLY A 221 -1.18 5.75 20.73
C GLY A 221 -1.75 4.43 21.23
N GLU A 222 -2.25 3.55 20.36
CA GLU A 222 -2.88 2.28 20.73
C GLU A 222 -2.30 1.09 19.95
N VAL A 223 -2.37 -0.12 20.52
CA VAL A 223 -1.93 -1.34 19.84
C VAL A 223 -3.08 -1.93 19.02
N PHE A 224 -2.85 -2.17 17.73
CA PHE A 224 -3.79 -2.81 16.83
C PHE A 224 -3.19 -4.09 16.25
N THR A 225 -3.78 -5.23 16.61
CA THR A 225 -3.49 -6.51 15.96
C THR A 225 -4.17 -6.62 14.60
N LEU A 226 -3.78 -7.59 13.77
CA LEU A 226 -4.52 -7.90 12.54
C LEU A 226 -6.00 -8.19 12.84
N GLN A 227 -6.29 -8.94 13.90
CA GLN A 227 -7.64 -9.22 14.34
C GLN A 227 -8.40 -7.94 14.72
N ASP A 228 -7.75 -7.02 15.44
CA ASP A 228 -8.33 -5.74 15.87
C ASP A 228 -8.65 -4.86 14.64
N ILE A 229 -7.77 -4.83 13.65
CA ILE A 229 -7.99 -4.04 12.43
C ILE A 229 -9.17 -4.60 11.63
N GLU A 230 -9.15 -5.90 11.32
CA GLU A 230 -10.21 -6.53 10.53
C GLU A 230 -11.55 -6.47 11.28
N ASN A 231 -11.61 -7.03 12.48
CA ASN A 231 -12.86 -7.31 13.17
C ASN A 231 -13.30 -6.14 14.06
N GLY A 232 -12.34 -5.43 14.64
CA GLY A 232 -12.57 -4.32 15.54
C GLY A 232 -12.89 -3.05 14.79
N VAL A 233 -12.04 -2.70 13.81
CA VAL A 233 -12.17 -1.45 13.06
C VAL A 233 -13.06 -1.61 11.83
N LEU A 234 -12.63 -2.42 10.86
CA LEU A 234 -13.24 -2.49 9.53
C LEU A 234 -14.60 -3.20 9.51
N ARG A 235 -14.83 -4.16 10.42
CA ARG A 235 -16.13 -4.83 10.59
C ARG A 235 -17.00 -4.21 11.68
N GLY A 236 -16.70 -2.99 12.15
CA GLY A 236 -17.52 -2.30 13.14
C GLY A 236 -17.65 -3.06 14.46
N ASN A 237 -16.52 -3.51 15.01
CA ASN A 237 -16.41 -4.27 16.27
C ASN A 237 -17.26 -5.56 16.30
N ARG A 238 -17.36 -6.26 15.16
CA ARG A 238 -18.00 -7.57 15.07
C ARG A 238 -17.10 -8.67 15.62
N ARG A 239 -17.73 -9.77 16.04
CA ARG A 239 -17.00 -10.96 16.50
C ARG A 239 -16.28 -11.61 15.31
N GLY A 240 -14.98 -11.88 15.49
CA GLY A 240 -14.18 -12.61 14.51
C GLY A 240 -14.54 -14.10 14.44
N VAL A 241 -14.05 -14.76 13.40
CA VAL A 241 -14.18 -16.21 13.23
C VAL A 241 -13.40 -16.90 14.35
N ALA A 242 -14.00 -17.92 14.97
CA ALA A 242 -13.45 -18.65 16.12
C ALA A 242 -13.15 -17.78 17.37
N GLN A 243 -13.67 -16.55 17.43
CA GLN A 243 -13.55 -15.67 18.59
C GLN A 243 -14.79 -15.77 19.48
N LEU A 244 -14.58 -15.70 20.80
CA LEU A 244 -15.68 -15.75 21.78
C LEU A 244 -16.29 -14.38 22.05
N ARG A 245 -15.50 -13.31 21.93
CA ARG A 245 -15.90 -11.94 22.28
C ARG A 245 -15.63 -10.98 21.13
N ARG A 246 -16.25 -9.80 21.20
CA ARG A 246 -15.90 -8.67 20.32
C ARG A 246 -14.47 -8.19 20.64
N PRO A 247 -13.71 -7.71 19.64
CA PRO A 247 -12.37 -7.18 19.83
C PRO A 247 -12.29 -6.11 20.92
N PHE A 248 -13.19 -5.12 20.85
CA PHE A 248 -13.16 -3.95 21.72
C PHE A 248 -14.32 -3.95 22.72
N SER A 249 -14.00 -3.72 23.99
CA SER A 249 -15.00 -3.50 25.04
C SER A 249 -15.59 -2.09 24.95
N ARG A 250 -16.65 -1.80 25.72
CA ARG A 250 -17.28 -0.47 25.74
C ARG A 250 -16.34 0.64 26.27
N SER A 251 -15.37 0.29 27.10
CA SER A 251 -14.39 1.21 27.66
C SER A 251 -13.05 1.19 26.92
N ASP A 252 -12.95 0.40 25.85
CA ASP A 252 -11.74 0.33 25.03
C ASP A 252 -11.67 1.58 24.14
N PRO A 253 -10.63 2.42 24.25
CA PRO A 253 -10.53 3.66 23.48
C PRO A 253 -10.52 3.41 21.96
N ARG A 254 -10.02 2.25 21.52
CA ARG A 254 -9.97 1.85 20.10
C ARG A 254 -11.35 1.66 19.49
N LEU A 255 -12.40 1.47 20.31
CA LEU A 255 -13.79 1.38 19.84
C LEU A 255 -14.22 2.64 19.09
N GLN A 256 -13.71 3.82 19.46
CA GLN A 256 -14.03 5.09 18.80
C GLN A 256 -13.51 5.15 17.35
N VAL A 257 -12.50 4.33 17.04
CA VAL A 257 -11.94 4.22 15.69
C VAL A 257 -12.82 3.33 14.81
N ALA A 258 -13.63 2.43 15.37
CA ALA A 258 -14.41 1.48 14.59
C ALA A 258 -15.36 2.15 13.57
N LEU A 259 -15.57 1.49 12.44
CA LEU A 259 -16.61 1.90 11.51
C LEU A 259 -17.99 1.72 12.17
N PRO A 260 -18.96 2.60 11.86
CA PRO A 260 -20.31 2.49 12.41
C PRO A 260 -20.99 1.18 11.98
N ASP A 261 -20.75 0.77 10.74
CA ASP A 261 -21.25 -0.47 10.15
C ASP A 261 -20.09 -1.28 9.56
N ALA A 262 -20.28 -2.60 9.48
CA ALA A 262 -19.29 -3.46 8.84
C ALA A 262 -19.28 -3.21 7.32
N GLU A 263 -18.09 -3.06 6.76
CA GLU A 263 -17.88 -3.00 5.31
C GLU A 263 -17.65 -4.42 4.77
N PRO A 264 -18.61 -5.06 4.08
CA PRO A 264 -18.45 -6.45 3.63
C PRO A 264 -17.40 -6.60 2.52
N LEU A 265 -17.11 -5.55 1.77
CA LEU A 265 -16.18 -5.63 0.64
C LEU A 265 -14.71 -5.79 1.07
N ILE A 266 -14.38 -5.49 2.33
CA ILE A 266 -13.00 -5.69 2.84
C ILE A 266 -12.55 -7.15 2.71
N HIS A 267 -13.49 -8.10 2.74
CA HIS A 267 -13.24 -9.53 2.65
C HIS A 267 -12.52 -9.95 1.37
N PHE A 268 -12.61 -9.12 0.33
CA PHE A 268 -11.94 -9.32 -0.97
C PHE A 268 -10.66 -8.48 -1.11
N ALA A 269 -10.40 -7.60 -0.16
CA ALA A 269 -9.29 -6.65 -0.17
C ALA A 269 -8.17 -6.99 0.83
N LEU A 270 -8.50 -7.70 1.91
CA LEU A 270 -7.57 -8.09 2.95
C LEU A 270 -6.81 -9.37 2.59
N ASN A 271 -5.48 -9.31 2.64
CA ASN A 271 -4.60 -10.44 2.44
C ASN A 271 -4.69 -11.38 3.64
N CYS A 272 -5.27 -12.56 3.46
CA CYS A 272 -5.38 -13.55 4.54
C CYS A 272 -4.09 -14.38 4.73
N GLY A 273 -2.99 -14.07 4.02
CA GLY A 273 -1.71 -14.79 4.12
C GLY A 273 -1.77 -16.23 3.61
N ALA A 274 -2.80 -16.59 2.84
CA ALA A 274 -2.99 -17.93 2.27
C ALA A 274 -2.71 -17.96 0.75
N LYS A 275 -2.52 -19.15 0.19
CA LYS A 275 -2.28 -19.38 -1.24
C LYS A 275 -3.48 -18.89 -2.08
N GLY A 276 -3.22 -17.96 -3.01
CA GLY A 276 -4.23 -17.46 -3.96
C GLY A 276 -4.81 -16.08 -3.69
N CYS A 277 -4.19 -15.26 -2.83
CA CYS A 277 -4.65 -13.88 -2.63
C CYS A 277 -4.51 -13.06 -3.94
N PRO A 278 -5.51 -12.23 -4.31
CA PRO A 278 -5.54 -11.53 -5.59
C PRO A 278 -4.36 -10.57 -5.78
N PRO A 279 -4.02 -10.20 -7.04
CA PRO A 279 -2.91 -9.28 -7.34
C PRO A 279 -3.12 -7.98 -6.57
N ILE A 280 -2.17 -7.72 -5.67
CA ILE A 280 -2.45 -6.89 -4.51
C ILE A 280 -2.34 -5.41 -4.88
N LYS A 281 -3.44 -4.67 -4.75
CA LYS A 281 -3.52 -3.23 -5.04
C LYS A 281 -3.26 -2.38 -3.78
N THR A 282 -2.79 -1.17 -4.00
CA THR A 282 -2.85 -0.08 -3.02
C THR A 282 -4.27 0.50 -3.00
N TYR A 283 -4.70 0.96 -1.84
CA TYR A 283 -6.01 1.60 -1.69
C TYR A 283 -5.86 3.08 -1.35
N THR A 284 -6.69 3.92 -1.96
CA THR A 284 -6.66 5.37 -1.77
C THR A 284 -8.03 5.86 -1.31
N PRO A 285 -8.12 6.90 -0.47
CA PRO A 285 -9.41 7.42 -0.01
C PRO A 285 -10.35 7.81 -1.17
N GLU A 286 -9.80 8.34 -2.27
CA GLU A 286 -10.56 8.83 -3.42
C GLU A 286 -11.26 7.71 -4.19
N ASP A 287 -10.61 6.55 -4.29
CA ASP A 287 -11.07 5.44 -5.14
C ASP A 287 -11.49 4.20 -4.34
N ILE A 288 -11.45 4.25 -3.00
CA ILE A 288 -11.60 3.08 -2.13
C ILE A 288 -12.84 2.25 -2.45
N ASP A 289 -14.00 2.89 -2.62
CA ASP A 289 -15.25 2.19 -2.89
C ASP A 289 -15.25 1.51 -4.27
N VAL A 290 -14.63 2.14 -5.28
CA VAL A 290 -14.48 1.54 -6.61
C VAL A 290 -13.49 0.39 -6.55
N GLN A 291 -12.34 0.58 -5.90
CA GLN A 291 -11.30 -0.43 -5.73
C GLN A 291 -11.83 -1.68 -5.01
N LEU A 292 -12.60 -1.50 -3.94
CA LEU A 292 -13.26 -2.57 -3.20
C LEU A 292 -14.29 -3.33 -4.04
N ARG A 293 -15.14 -2.61 -4.79
CA ARG A 293 -16.10 -3.24 -5.71
C ARG A 293 -15.39 -4.04 -6.81
N THR A 294 -14.36 -3.47 -7.43
CA THR A 294 -13.57 -4.16 -8.45
C THR A 294 -12.90 -5.41 -7.90
N ALA A 295 -12.39 -5.38 -6.66
CA ALA A 295 -11.81 -6.55 -6.01
C ALA A 295 -12.86 -7.65 -5.78
N ALA A 296 -14.05 -7.30 -5.29
CA ALA A 296 -15.15 -8.23 -5.10
C ALA A 296 -15.65 -8.83 -6.41
N GLU A 297 -15.83 -8.00 -7.44
CA GLU A 297 -16.24 -8.44 -8.78
C GLU A 297 -15.24 -9.44 -9.37
N ALA A 298 -13.94 -9.10 -9.37
CA ALA A 298 -12.90 -9.98 -9.87
C ALA A 298 -12.84 -11.32 -9.11
N PHE A 299 -13.09 -11.29 -7.80
CA PHE A 299 -13.15 -12.50 -6.98
C PHE A 299 -14.36 -13.37 -7.33
N LEU A 300 -15.55 -12.77 -7.50
CA LEU A 300 -16.79 -13.48 -7.81
C LEU A 300 -16.81 -14.05 -9.24
N GLU A 301 -16.13 -13.40 -10.18
CA GLU A 301 -15.97 -13.92 -11.54
C GLU A 301 -15.02 -15.12 -11.60
N ASN A 302 -14.16 -15.33 -10.59
CA ASN A 302 -13.38 -16.56 -10.46
C ASN A 302 -14.26 -17.72 -9.92
N ASP A 303 -14.06 -18.93 -10.44
CA ASP A 303 -14.75 -20.14 -10.01
C ASP A 303 -14.42 -20.56 -8.57
N ASP A 304 -13.29 -20.11 -8.01
CA ASP A 304 -12.97 -20.26 -6.58
C ASP A 304 -13.83 -19.36 -5.67
N GLY A 305 -14.34 -18.26 -6.22
CA GLY A 305 -15.20 -17.31 -5.50
C GLY A 305 -16.67 -17.68 -5.59
N CYS A 306 -17.16 -17.93 -6.80
CA CYS A 306 -18.53 -18.36 -7.08
C CYS A 306 -18.59 -19.25 -8.32
N LEU A 307 -19.13 -20.46 -8.14
CA LEU A 307 -19.45 -21.39 -9.20
C LEU A 307 -20.96 -21.64 -9.23
N VAL A 308 -21.56 -21.49 -10.41
CA VAL A 308 -23.02 -21.61 -10.61
C VAL A 308 -23.29 -22.79 -11.54
N ASP A 309 -23.92 -23.83 -11.01
CA ASP A 309 -24.41 -24.96 -11.78
C ASP A 309 -25.91 -24.80 -12.05
N SER A 310 -26.25 -24.38 -13.26
CA SER A 310 -27.63 -24.18 -13.68
C SER A 310 -28.41 -25.47 -13.93
N VAL A 311 -27.72 -26.62 -14.09
CA VAL A 311 -28.36 -27.92 -14.32
C VAL A 311 -28.86 -28.49 -13.00
N THR A 312 -28.02 -28.45 -11.96
CA THR A 312 -28.37 -28.97 -10.64
C THR A 312 -29.06 -27.95 -9.73
N GLY A 313 -28.95 -26.65 -10.04
CA GLY A 313 -29.38 -25.56 -9.16
C GLY A 313 -28.44 -25.37 -7.95
N GLU A 314 -27.22 -25.91 -8.02
CA GLU A 314 -26.20 -25.73 -6.99
C GLU A 314 -25.40 -24.44 -7.23
N VAL A 315 -25.29 -23.62 -6.19
CA VAL A 315 -24.37 -22.47 -6.16
C VAL A 315 -23.30 -22.75 -5.12
N ARG A 316 -22.05 -22.91 -5.58
CA ARG A 316 -20.91 -23.15 -4.72
C ARG A 316 -20.17 -21.84 -4.50
N LEU A 317 -19.96 -21.49 -3.23
CA LEU A 317 -19.35 -20.22 -2.82
C LEU A 317 -18.06 -20.44 -2.03
N SER A 318 -17.17 -19.45 -2.03
CA SER A 318 -16.02 -19.45 -1.14
C SER A 318 -16.44 -19.53 0.34
N GLN A 319 -15.61 -20.16 1.19
CA GLN A 319 -15.87 -20.25 2.63
C GLN A 319 -16.02 -18.90 3.32
N ILE A 320 -15.53 -17.81 2.71
CA ILE A 320 -15.67 -16.45 3.25
C ILE A 320 -17.15 -16.10 3.49
N PHE A 321 -18.04 -16.52 2.58
CA PHE A 321 -19.49 -16.32 2.71
C PHE A 321 -20.11 -17.16 3.83
N ARG A 322 -19.46 -18.26 4.22
CA ARG A 322 -19.88 -19.08 5.37
C ARG A 322 -19.41 -18.48 6.69
N TRP A 323 -18.13 -18.13 6.77
CA TRP A 323 -17.52 -17.63 8.00
C TRP A 323 -18.03 -16.25 8.39
N TYR A 324 -18.24 -15.38 7.40
CA TYR A 324 -18.69 -14.02 7.58
C TYR A 324 -20.14 -13.82 7.10
N LYS A 325 -20.96 -14.88 7.15
CA LYS A 325 -22.35 -14.87 6.67
C LYS A 325 -23.17 -13.66 7.14
N ALA A 326 -22.95 -13.24 8.39
CA ALA A 326 -23.62 -12.08 8.99
C ALA A 326 -23.28 -10.74 8.32
N ASP A 327 -22.13 -10.63 7.67
CA ASP A 327 -21.71 -9.43 6.93
C ASP A 327 -22.41 -9.37 5.56
N PHE A 328 -22.79 -10.53 5.02
CA PHE A 328 -23.50 -10.67 3.74
C PHE A 328 -25.02 -10.87 3.90
N GLY A 329 -25.59 -10.42 5.03
CA GLY A 329 -27.04 -10.42 5.29
C GLY A 329 -27.56 -11.61 6.11
N GLY A 330 -26.74 -12.62 6.40
CA GLY A 330 -27.00 -13.62 7.44
C GLY A 330 -27.77 -14.88 7.02
N THR A 331 -28.44 -14.88 5.87
CA THR A 331 -29.13 -16.06 5.31
C THR A 331 -28.59 -16.39 3.92
N ASP A 332 -28.76 -17.63 3.46
CA ASP A 332 -28.26 -18.03 2.13
C ASP A 332 -28.90 -17.22 1.01
N GLU A 333 -30.19 -16.88 1.13
CA GLU A 333 -30.89 -16.05 0.16
C GLU A 333 -30.31 -14.64 0.09
N LYS A 334 -30.00 -14.05 1.25
CA LYS A 334 -29.41 -12.71 1.34
C LYS A 334 -27.96 -12.69 0.85
N VAL A 335 -27.20 -13.75 1.15
CA VAL A 335 -25.85 -13.94 0.62
C VAL A 335 -25.88 -14.02 -0.90
N LEU A 336 -26.75 -14.85 -1.48
CA LEU A 336 -26.83 -14.99 -2.93
C LEU A 336 -27.31 -13.71 -3.62
N LYS A 337 -28.23 -12.97 -3.00
CA LYS A 337 -28.61 -11.63 -3.46
C LYS A 337 -27.42 -10.68 -3.43
N TRP A 338 -26.67 -10.65 -2.32
CA TRP A 338 -25.46 -9.84 -2.20
C TRP A 338 -24.43 -10.20 -3.27
N VAL A 339 -24.19 -11.50 -3.51
CA VAL A 339 -23.30 -11.98 -4.57
C VAL A 339 -23.78 -11.49 -5.93
N LEU A 340 -25.05 -11.68 -6.27
CA LEU A 340 -25.63 -11.24 -7.54
C LEU A 340 -25.46 -9.72 -7.76
N ASP A 341 -25.64 -8.92 -6.71
CA ASP A 341 -25.56 -7.45 -6.75
C ASP A 341 -24.11 -6.95 -6.95
N HIS A 342 -23.09 -7.76 -6.62
CA HIS A 342 -21.67 -7.41 -6.70
C HIS A 342 -20.90 -8.15 -7.81
N MET A 343 -21.60 -8.98 -8.60
CA MET A 343 -21.03 -9.57 -9.81
C MET A 343 -21.01 -8.58 -10.98
N GLY A 344 -20.00 -8.71 -11.82
CA GLY A 344 -19.91 -8.04 -13.12
C GLY A 344 -21.03 -8.51 -14.05
N ASP A 345 -21.28 -7.74 -15.11
CA ASP A 345 -22.29 -8.13 -16.10
C ASP A 345 -21.76 -9.28 -16.98
N SER A 346 -21.86 -10.50 -16.44
CA SER A 346 -21.34 -11.73 -17.02
C SER A 346 -22.43 -12.77 -17.30
N GLU A 347 -22.10 -13.79 -18.09
CA GLU A 347 -22.96 -14.97 -18.23
C GLU A 347 -23.18 -15.66 -16.88
N LYS A 348 -22.18 -15.64 -16.00
CA LYS A 348 -22.26 -16.24 -14.66
C LYS A 348 -23.34 -15.54 -13.81
N LYS A 349 -23.40 -14.21 -13.85
CA LYS A 349 -24.48 -13.42 -13.20
C LYS A 349 -25.85 -13.75 -13.78
N THR A 350 -25.94 -13.91 -15.11
CA THR A 350 -27.19 -14.31 -15.78
C THR A 350 -27.64 -15.71 -15.36
N ARG A 351 -26.72 -16.67 -15.29
CA ARG A 351 -26.98 -18.02 -14.76
C ARG A 351 -27.46 -17.98 -13.32
N LEU A 352 -26.79 -17.22 -12.46
CA LEU A 352 -27.18 -17.08 -11.05
C LEU A 352 -28.59 -16.50 -10.91
N ARG A 353 -28.93 -15.47 -11.69
CA ARG A 353 -30.28 -14.89 -11.73
C ARG A 353 -31.33 -15.93 -12.15
N GLY A 354 -31.01 -16.77 -13.12
CA GLY A 354 -31.86 -17.88 -13.55
C GLY A 354 -32.09 -18.90 -12.43
N VAL A 355 -31.01 -19.35 -11.78
CA VAL A 355 -31.08 -20.29 -10.64
C VAL A 355 -31.92 -19.70 -9.50
N LEU A 356 -31.72 -18.42 -9.17
CA LEU A 356 -32.49 -17.71 -8.13
C LEU A 356 -33.99 -17.64 -8.45
N SER A 357 -34.34 -17.43 -9.72
CA SER A 357 -35.74 -17.35 -10.15
C SER A 357 -36.44 -18.72 -10.16
N SER A 358 -35.69 -19.83 -10.26
CA SER A 358 -36.23 -21.19 -10.29
C SER A 358 -36.70 -21.72 -8.92
N GLY A 359 -36.27 -21.09 -7.81
CA GLY A 359 -36.66 -21.45 -6.44
C GLY A 359 -36.05 -22.73 -5.86
N LYS A 360 -35.35 -23.57 -6.65
CA LYS A 360 -34.61 -24.74 -6.17
C LYS A 360 -33.13 -24.43 -6.08
N ILE A 361 -32.68 -23.96 -4.92
CA ILE A 361 -31.29 -23.52 -4.73
C ILE A 361 -30.64 -24.35 -3.64
N LYS A 362 -29.47 -24.91 -3.95
CA LYS A 362 -28.61 -25.56 -2.97
C LYS A 362 -27.31 -24.75 -2.86
N VAL A 363 -27.06 -24.16 -1.70
CA VAL A 363 -25.79 -23.45 -1.44
C VAL A 363 -24.79 -24.42 -0.85
N THR A 364 -23.63 -24.56 -1.49
CA THR A 364 -22.49 -25.33 -0.99
C THR A 364 -21.25 -24.43 -0.90
N PHE A 365 -20.20 -24.89 -0.21
CA PHE A 365 -18.97 -24.12 -0.03
C PHE A 365 -17.75 -24.90 -0.49
N HIS A 366 -16.81 -24.22 -1.17
CA HIS A 366 -15.55 -24.85 -1.58
C HIS A 366 -14.77 -25.38 -0.36
N PRO A 367 -14.06 -26.52 -0.48
CA PRO A 367 -13.06 -26.90 0.50
C PRO A 367 -11.97 -25.82 0.53
N TYR A 368 -11.53 -25.42 1.71
CA TYR A 368 -10.53 -24.36 1.87
C TYR A 368 -9.24 -24.93 2.44
N ASP A 369 -8.14 -24.72 1.73
CA ASP A 369 -6.81 -25.13 2.16
C ASP A 369 -6.16 -24.00 2.98
N TRP A 370 -5.73 -24.33 4.19
CA TRP A 370 -5.06 -23.41 5.11
C TRP A 370 -3.54 -23.40 4.96
N SER A 371 -2.98 -24.10 3.97
CA SER A 371 -1.53 -24.17 3.73
C SER A 371 -0.94 -22.82 3.27
N SER A 372 0.30 -22.53 3.69
CA SER A 372 1.04 -21.30 3.40
C SER A 372 1.91 -21.41 2.13
N ASN A 373 2.15 -20.29 1.44
CA ASN A 373 3.04 -20.14 0.27
C ASN A 373 4.53 -19.97 0.65
N SER A 374 5.06 -20.79 1.55
CA SER A 374 6.50 -20.79 1.87
C SER A 374 7.19 -21.96 1.16
N SER A 375 8.16 -21.67 0.29
CA SER A 375 9.17 -22.67 -0.08
C SER A 375 10.05 -22.96 1.15
N ARG A 376 10.38 -24.24 1.36
CA ARG A 376 11.33 -24.67 2.39
C ARG A 376 12.71 -24.08 2.17
#